data_AF-I3C476-F1
#
_entry.id   AF-I3C476-F1
#
_cell.length_a   1.000
_cell.length_b   1.000
_cell.length_c   1.000
_cell.angle_alpha   90.00
_cell.angle_beta   90.00
_cell.angle_gamma   90.00
#
_symmetry.space_group_name_H-M   'P 1'
#
loop_
_entity.id
_entity.type
_entity.pdbx_description
1 polymer ?
#
loop_
_entity_poly.entity_id
_entity_poly.type
_entity_poly.pdbx_seq_one_letter_code
_entity_poly.pdbx_strand_id
1 'polypeptide(L)'
;MGKLANVHPGEILNYEFLEPLEITAYRLSKDLKIPQTRISEIIKGNRRITADTALRLSKYFGNSAKFWLGIQDDFDIEEEKESKELELNEIKHFENKNII
;
A
#
# COMPACT_ATOMS: atom_id res chain seq x y z
N MET A 1 -10.64 7.35 23.02
CA MET A 1 -10.66 7.61 21.57
C MET A 1 -10.36 6.27 20.91
N GLY A 2 -11.22 5.76 20.02
CA GLY A 2 -10.96 4.48 19.33
C GLY A 2 -9.80 4.62 18.36
N LYS A 3 -9.06 3.53 18.10
CA LYS A 3 -8.02 3.50 17.07
C LYS A 3 -8.68 3.69 15.70
N LEU A 4 -8.11 4.56 14.87
CA LEU A 4 -8.54 4.71 13.48
C LEU A 4 -8.14 3.46 12.70
N ALA A 5 -9.01 3.00 11.79
CA ALA A 5 -8.70 1.87 10.94
C ALA A 5 -7.48 2.18 10.06
N ASN A 6 -6.59 1.20 9.91
CA ASN A 6 -5.46 1.28 8.99
C ASN A 6 -5.99 1.22 7.55
N VAL A 7 -5.66 2.23 6.74
CA VAL A 7 -6.27 2.41 5.41
C VAL A 7 -5.45 1.68 4.36
N HIS A 8 -6.06 0.70 3.69
CA HIS A 8 -5.35 -0.02 2.63
C HIS A 8 -5.11 0.90 1.41
N PRO A 9 -3.95 0.82 0.72
CA PRO A 9 -3.68 1.61 -0.49
C PRO A 9 -4.72 1.50 -1.61
N GLY A 10 -5.45 0.39 -1.62
CA GLY A 10 -6.59 0.15 -2.51
C GLY A 10 -7.78 1.08 -2.26
N GLU A 11 -8.04 1.44 -1.00
CA GLU A 11 -9.06 2.43 -0.64
C GLU A 11 -8.63 3.81 -1.12
N ILE A 12 -7.35 4.18 -0.92
CA ILE A 12 -6.78 5.43 -1.44
C ILE A 12 -6.91 5.47 -2.97
N LEU A 13 -6.53 4.39 -3.67
CA LEU A 13 -6.70 4.28 -5.12
C LEU A 13 -8.16 4.49 -5.52
N ASN A 14 -9.11 3.89 -4.80
CA ASN A 14 -10.52 4.01 -5.13
C ASN A 14 -11.06 5.43 -4.89
N TYR A 15 -10.94 5.93 -3.66
CA TYR A 15 -11.59 7.16 -3.22
C TYR A 15 -10.87 8.44 -3.66
N GLU A 16 -9.55 8.43 -3.77
CA GLU A 16 -8.77 9.63 -4.11
C GLU A 16 -8.46 9.72 -5.62
N PHE A 17 -8.60 8.63 -6.37
CA PHE A 17 -8.28 8.60 -7.80
C PHE A 17 -9.44 8.11 -8.67
N LEU A 18 -9.97 6.91 -8.42
CA LEU A 18 -10.95 6.31 -9.34
C LEU A 18 -12.31 7.02 -9.30
N GLU A 19 -12.86 7.25 -8.11
CA GLU A 19 -14.15 7.91 -7.96
C GLU A 19 -14.13 9.37 -8.46
N PRO A 20 -13.15 10.23 -8.08
CA PRO A 20 -13.11 11.62 -8.53
C PRO A 20 -12.85 11.78 -10.04
N LEU A 21 -12.18 10.80 -10.66
CA LEU A 21 -11.87 10.81 -12.10
C LEU A 21 -12.89 10.02 -12.93
N GLU A 22 -13.91 9.43 -12.30
CA GLU A 22 -14.91 8.56 -12.95
C GLU A 22 -14.27 7.40 -13.75
N ILE A 23 -13.20 6.82 -13.20
CA ILE A 23 -12.46 5.72 -13.82
C ILE A 23 -12.90 4.40 -13.20
N THR A 24 -13.48 3.52 -14.02
CA THR A 24 -13.82 2.17 -13.56
C THR A 24 -12.58 1.28 -13.41
N ALA A 25 -12.64 0.29 -12.52
CA ALA A 25 -11.60 -0.73 -12.40
C ALA A 25 -11.31 -1.45 -13.73
N TYR A 26 -12.34 -1.66 -14.56
CA TYR A 26 -12.19 -2.20 -15.91
C TYR A 26 -11.36 -1.27 -16.79
N ARG A 27 -11.72 0.02 -16.87
CA ARG A 27 -10.98 1.03 -17.64
C ARG A 27 -9.53 1.11 -17.18
N LEU A 28 -9.28 1.24 -15.88
CA LEU A 28 -7.93 1.28 -15.33
C LEU A 28 -7.12 0.04 -15.73
N SER A 29 -7.73 -1.16 -15.66
CA SER A 29 -7.02 -2.40 -16.03
C SER A 29 -6.56 -2.42 -17.49
N LYS A 30 -7.37 -1.87 -18.41
CA LYS A 30 -7.03 -1.77 -19.84
C LYS A 30 -5.91 -0.76 -20.05
N ASP A 31 -6.02 0.40 -19.42
CA ASP A 31 -5.04 1.48 -19.56
C ASP A 31 -3.68 1.08 -18.97
N LEU A 32 -3.68 0.36 -17.85
CA LEU A 32 -2.46 -0.14 -17.21
C LEU A 32 -1.93 -1.44 -17.82
N LYS A 33 -2.64 -2.05 -18.77
CA LYS A 33 -2.29 -3.32 -19.43
C LYS A 33 -2.05 -4.46 -18.42
N ILE A 34 -2.96 -4.61 -17.46
CA ILE A 34 -2.93 -5.68 -16.44
C ILE A 34 -4.33 -6.30 -16.28
N PRO A 35 -4.44 -7.52 -15.73
CA PRO A 35 -5.74 -8.15 -15.50
C PRO A 35 -6.63 -7.30 -14.60
N GLN A 36 -7.92 -7.19 -14.94
CA GLN A 36 -8.91 -6.49 -14.11
C GLN A 36 -8.98 -7.06 -12.70
N THR A 37 -8.86 -8.39 -12.55
CA THR A 37 -8.80 -9.05 -11.25
C THR A 37 -7.69 -8.50 -10.37
N ARG A 38 -6.55 -8.09 -10.94
CA ARG A 38 -5.48 -7.46 -10.15
C ARG A 38 -5.94 -6.14 -9.54
N ILE A 39 -6.59 -5.28 -10.33
CA ILE A 39 -7.11 -3.98 -9.85
C ILE A 39 -8.22 -4.19 -8.83
N SER A 40 -9.17 -5.10 -9.12
CA SER A 40 -10.27 -5.39 -8.20
C SER A 40 -9.79 -5.93 -6.85
N GLU A 41 -8.80 -6.82 -6.82
CA GLU A 41 -8.25 -7.31 -5.56
C GLU A 41 -7.44 -6.25 -4.80
N ILE A 42 -6.79 -5.31 -5.51
CA ILE A 42 -6.13 -4.17 -4.86
C ILE A 42 -7.17 -3.28 -4.17
N ILE A 43 -8.22 -2.87 -4.90
CA ILE A 43 -9.29 -2.00 -4.37
C ILE A 43 -9.97 -2.64 -3.15
N LYS A 44 -10.15 -3.97 -3.16
CA LYS A 44 -10.75 -4.72 -2.05
C LYS A 44 -9.83 -4.93 -0.84
N GLY A 45 -8.56 -4.56 -0.92
CA GLY A 45 -7.60 -4.83 0.16
C GLY A 45 -7.02 -6.25 0.17
N ASN A 46 -7.38 -7.10 -0.78
CA ASN A 46 -6.91 -8.49 -0.85
C ASN A 46 -5.54 -8.62 -1.52
N ARG A 47 -5.02 -7.53 -2.10
CA ARG A 47 -3.76 -7.53 -2.83
C ARG A 47 -3.00 -6.23 -2.64
N ARG A 48 -1.74 -6.37 -2.26
CA ARG A 48 -0.80 -5.25 -2.18
C ARG A 48 -0.46 -4.64 -3.54
N ILE A 49 -0.09 -3.37 -3.52
CA ILE A 49 0.57 -2.68 -4.63
C ILE A 49 2.04 -3.11 -4.68
N THR A 50 2.44 -3.74 -5.78
CA THR A 50 3.84 -4.11 -6.04
C THR A 50 4.58 -3.01 -6.79
N ALA A 51 5.90 -3.10 -6.92
CA ALA A 51 6.69 -2.16 -7.73
C ALA A 51 6.22 -2.07 -9.19
N ASP A 52 5.85 -3.21 -9.82
CA ASP A 52 5.26 -3.21 -11.19
C ASP A 52 3.95 -2.42 -11.24
N THR A 53 3.04 -2.64 -10.28
CA THR A 53 1.78 -1.89 -10.21
C THR A 53 2.03 -0.40 -9.93
N ALA A 54 2.94 -0.07 -9.01
CA ALA A 54 3.30 1.30 -8.67
C ALA A 54 3.87 2.07 -9.86
N LEU A 55 4.73 1.45 -10.68
CA LEU A 55 5.26 2.06 -11.90
C LEU A 55 4.14 2.34 -12.92
N ARG A 56 3.18 1.42 -13.06
CA ARG A 56 2.03 1.60 -13.96
C ARG A 56 1.10 2.71 -13.49
N LEU A 57 0.74 2.71 -12.20
CA LEU A 57 -0.09 3.75 -11.60
C LEU A 57 0.59 5.12 -11.68
N SER A 58 1.89 5.18 -11.38
CA SER A 58 2.71 6.39 -11.53
C SER A 58 2.71 6.92 -12.97
N LYS A 59 2.90 6.03 -13.95
CA LYS A 59 2.86 6.41 -15.36
C LYS A 59 1.49 6.95 -15.80
N TYR A 60 0.41 6.43 -15.20
CA TYR A 60 -0.97 6.78 -15.56
C TYR A 60 -1.48 8.05 -14.85
N PHE A 61 -1.25 8.17 -13.54
CA PHE A 61 -1.73 9.29 -12.73
C PHE A 61 -0.73 10.43 -12.55
N GLY A 62 0.53 10.26 -12.96
CA GLY A 62 1.56 11.30 -12.95
C GLY A 62 2.24 11.53 -11.60
N ASN A 63 1.80 10.88 -10.52
CA ASN A 63 2.54 10.85 -9.25
C ASN A 63 3.74 9.88 -9.34
N SER A 64 4.54 9.78 -8.29
CA SER A 64 5.73 8.92 -8.29
C SER A 64 5.41 7.46 -7.92
N ALA A 65 6.19 6.49 -8.40
CA ALA A 65 6.07 5.10 -7.94
C ALA A 65 6.34 4.96 -6.42
N LYS A 66 7.20 5.84 -5.87
CA LYS A 66 7.46 5.90 -4.42
C LYS A 66 6.25 6.34 -3.61
N PHE A 67 5.36 7.16 -4.17
CA PHE A 67 4.11 7.52 -3.51
C PHE A 67 3.27 6.26 -3.24
N TRP A 68 3.07 5.44 -4.27
CA TRP A 68 2.28 4.20 -4.17
C TRP A 68 2.94 3.15 -3.27
N LEU A 69 4.26 3.02 -3.33
CA LEU A 69 4.98 2.10 -2.44
C LEU A 69 4.99 2.61 -1.01
N GLY A 70 5.12 3.93 -0.79
CA GLY A 70 5.11 4.52 0.55
C GLY A 70 3.80 4.23 1.29
N ILE A 71 2.64 4.44 0.65
CA ILE A 71 1.35 4.13 1.29
C ILE A 71 1.18 2.62 1.53
N GLN A 72 1.79 1.76 0.70
CA GLN A 72 1.79 0.32 0.94
C GLN A 72 2.68 -0.07 2.10
N ASP A 73 3.86 0.53 2.19
CA ASP A 73 4.81 0.29 3.28
C ASP A 73 4.19 0.77 4.61
N ASP A 74 3.55 1.94 4.64
CA ASP A 74 2.86 2.46 5.83
C ASP A 74 1.76 1.49 6.31
N PHE A 75 0.92 1.01 5.40
CA PHE A 75 -0.11 0.01 5.71
C PHE A 75 0.50 -1.30 6.21
N ASP A 76 1.46 -1.88 5.46
CA ASP A 76 2.10 -3.16 5.78
C ASP A 76 2.79 -3.09 7.16
N ILE A 77 3.45 -1.96 7.47
CA ILE A 77 4.14 -1.75 8.75
C ILE A 77 3.15 -1.70 9.92
N GLU A 78 2.03 -0.99 9.79
CA GLU A 78 1.07 -0.87 10.89
C GLU A 78 0.34 -2.21 11.14
N GLU A 79 -0.06 -2.95 10.11
CA GLU A 79 -0.63 -4.30 10.26
C GLU A 79 0.35 -5.26 10.96
N GLU A 80 1.62 -5.24 10.55
CA GLU A 80 2.65 -6.10 11.14
C GLU A 80 3.01 -5.69 12.57
N LYS A 81 3.03 -4.38 12.87
CA LYS A 81 3.22 -3.89 14.24
C LYS A 81 2.11 -4.35 15.17
N GLU A 82 0.85 -4.24 14.73
CA GLU A 82 -0.30 -4.68 15.52
C GLU A 82 -0.28 -6.20 15.73
N SER A 83 -0.08 -6.97 14.66
CA SER A 83 -0.14 -8.43 14.73
C SER A 83 1.03 -9.05 15.51
N LYS A 84 2.18 -8.38 15.55
CA LYS A 84 3.42 -8.87 16.20
C LYS A 84 3.83 -8.08 17.44
N GLU A 85 2.93 -7.26 18.00
CA GLU A 85 3.26 -6.35 19.11
C GLU A 85 4.02 -7.05 20.25
N LEU A 86 3.53 -8.22 20.69
CA LEU A 86 4.15 -8.99 21.77
C LEU A 86 5.56 -9.48 21.42
N GLU A 87 5.75 -10.05 20.22
CA GLU A 87 7.05 -10.54 19.76
C GLU A 87 8.05 -9.40 19.59
N LEU A 88 7.62 -8.27 19.01
CA LEU A 88 8.46 -7.09 18.80
C LEU A 88 8.96 -6.49 20.13
N ASN A 89 8.14 -6.51 21.18
CA ASN A 89 8.50 -6.01 22.51
C ASN A 89 9.59 -6.86 23.21
N GLU A 90 9.79 -8.11 22.79
CA GLU A 90 10.83 -8.99 23.33
C GLU A 90 12.21 -8.77 22.65
N ILE A 91 12.23 -8.11 21.48
CA ILE A 91 13.46 -7.86 20.72
C ILE A 91 14.28 -6.77 21.41
N LYS A 92 15.49 -7.14 21.84
CA LYS A 92 16.43 -6.20 22.47
C LYS A 92 17.15 -5.36 21.42
N HIS A 93 17.26 -4.06 21.66
CA HIS A 93 18.09 -3.17 20.85
C HIS A 93 19.55 -3.61 20.91
N PHE A 94 20.21 -3.65 19.75
CA PHE A 94 21.64 -3.96 19.68
C PHE A 94 22.47 -2.81 20.26
N GLU A 95 23.11 -3.03 21.40
CA GLU A 95 24.08 -2.09 21.98
C GLU A 95 25.50 -2.55 21.66
N ASN A 96 26.23 -1.77 20.85
CA ASN A 96 27.63 -2.06 20.55
C ASN A 96 28.51 -1.65 21.75
N LYS A 97 28.80 -2.60 22.64
CA LYS A 97 29.83 -2.42 23.66
C LYS A 97 31.19 -2.63 23.00
N ASN A 98 31.94 -1.53 22.85
CA ASN A 98 33.33 -1.39 22.41
C ASN A 98 33.50 -0.80 21.01
N ILE A 99 33.48 0.53 20.94
CA ILE A 99 34.42 1.26 20.08
C ILE A 99 35.40 1.92 21.06
N ILE A 100 36.51 1.22 21.34
CA ILE A 100 37.70 1.81 21.96
C ILE A 100 38.57 2.32 20.80
#